data_AF-A0A537AIJ6-F1
#
_entry.id   AF-A0A537AIJ6-F1
#
_cell.length_a   1.000
_cell.length_b   1.000
_cell.length_c   1.000
_cell.angle_alpha   90.00
_cell.angle_beta   90.00
_cell.angle_gamma   90.00
#
_symmetry.space_group_name_H-M   'P 1'
#
loop_
_entity.id
_entity.type
_entity.pdbx_description
1 polymer ?
#
loop_
_entity_poly.entity_id
_entity_poly.type
_entity_poly.pdbx_seq_one_letter_code
_entity_poly.pdbx_strand_id
1 'polypeptide(L)' 'MSSRSPAFGNVWTDPESGEGVETCTIITTAANEAIRKLHDRMPVVLRHEDEERWLDPKATGKELLVLFDSEAMTIEAG' A
#
# COMPACT_ATOMS: atom_id res chain seq x y z
N MET A 1 25.04 -9.70 27.69
CA MET A 1 25.38 -9.65 26.26
C MET A 1 24.08 -9.44 25.51
N SER A 2 23.82 -8.20 25.06
CA SER A 2 22.60 -7.87 24.33
C SER A 2 22.74 -8.40 22.91
N SER A 3 21.91 -9.38 22.55
CA SER A 3 21.79 -9.89 21.20
C SER A 3 21.06 -8.85 20.34
N ARG A 4 21.80 -7.94 19.70
CA ARG A 4 21.24 -7.15 18.60
C ARG A 4 21.15 -8.05 17.37
N SER A 5 19.94 -8.50 17.05
CA SER A 5 19.62 -9.06 15.74
C SER A 5 19.99 -8.04 14.64
N PRO A 6 20.51 -8.49 13.48
CA PRO A 6 20.82 -7.57 12.40
C PRO A 6 19.53 -6.94 11.87
N ALA A 7 19.53 -5.61 11.78
CA ALA A 7 18.44 -4.84 11.20
C ALA A 7 18.32 -5.20 9.72
N PHE A 8 17.21 -5.84 9.34
CA PHE A 8 16.83 -6.06 7.95
C PHE A 8 16.34 -4.72 7.36
N GLY A 9 17.27 -3.94 6.80
CA GLY A 9 17.14 -3.12 5.59
C GLY A 9 16.04 -2.08 5.38
N ASN A 10 15.04 -1.89 6.25
CA ASN A 10 13.84 -1.07 5.90
C ASN A 10 13.42 -0.06 6.97
N VAL A 11 14.19 0.11 8.05
CA VAL A 11 13.81 0.98 9.16
C VAL A 11 14.57 2.29 9.03
N TRP A 12 13.87 3.38 8.69
CA TRP A 12 14.43 4.71 8.88
C TRP A 12 14.63 4.91 10.38
N THR A 13 15.84 5.29 10.78
CA THR A 13 16.16 5.51 12.19
C THR A 13 16.17 7.00 12.42
N ASP A 14 15.44 7.46 13.42
CA ASP A 14 15.48 8.84 13.86
C ASP A 14 16.90 9.17 14.34
N PRO A 15 17.58 10.16 13.72
CA PRO A 15 18.95 10.50 14.06
C PRO A 15 19.10 11.12 15.46
N GLU A 16 18.04 11.67 16.07
CA GLU A 16 18.07 12.26 17.41
C GLU A 16 17.77 11.23 18.50
N SER A 17 16.70 10.44 18.34
CA SER A 17 16.27 9.46 19.35
C SER A 17 16.93 8.08 19.20
N GLY A 18 17.41 7.74 17.99
CA GLY A 18 17.94 6.41 17.66
C GLY A 18 16.86 5.33 17.55
N GLU A 19 15.57 5.71 17.58
CA GLU A 19 14.45 4.80 17.44
C GLU A 19 14.17 4.49 15.97
N GLY A 20 13.70 3.26 15.73
CA GLY A 20 13.26 2.85 14.40
C GLY A 20 11.85 3.35 14.11
N VAL A 21 11.66 3.98 12.96
CA VAL A 21 10.35 4.43 12.50
C VAL A 21 9.76 3.40 11.55
N GLU A 22 8.58 2.90 11.90
CA GLU A 22 7.76 2.09 11.01
C GLU A 22 7.20 2.97 9.89
N THR A 23 7.56 2.62 8.66
CA THR A 23 7.09 3.33 7.46
C THR A 23 6.49 2.34 6.49
N CYS A 24 5.55 2.81 5.67
CA CYS A 24 4.96 2.03 4.59
C CYS A 24 4.86 2.88 3.33
N THR A 25 4.60 2.22 2.20
CA THR A 25 4.34 2.89 0.92
C THR A 25 3.02 2.38 0.37
N ILE A 26 2.25 3.28 -0.24
CA ILE A 26 1.01 2.93 -0.94
C ILE A 26 1.35 2.46 -2.34
N ILE A 27 0.85 1.28 -2.71
CA ILE A 27 0.97 0.77 -4.08
C ILE A 27 -0.05 1.49 -4.96
N THR A 28 0.42 1.96 -6.12
CA THR A 28 -0.41 2.69 -7.08
C THR A 28 -0.55 1.94 -8.39
N THR A 29 -1.65 2.18 -9.09
CA THR A 29 -1.96 1.72 -10.44
C THR A 29 -2.37 2.90 -11.34
N ALA A 30 -2.63 2.64 -12.62
CA ALA A 30 -3.19 3.66 -13.51
C ALA A 30 -4.60 4.07 -13.04
N ALA A 31 -4.99 5.32 -13.26
CA ALA A 31 -6.33 5.77 -12.88
C ALA A 31 -7.43 5.12 -13.73
N ASN A 32 -8.53 4.73 -13.07
CA ASN A 32 -9.79 4.37 -13.73
C ASN A 32 -10.51 5.62 -14.29
N GLU A 33 -11.65 5.44 -14.95
CA GLU A 33 -12.36 6.55 -15.62
C GLU A 33 -12.83 7.65 -14.66
N ALA A 34 -13.15 7.30 -13.41
CA ALA A 34 -13.55 8.25 -12.39
C ALA A 34 -12.38 9.15 -11.97
N ILE A 35 -11.22 8.56 -11.67
CA ILE A 35 -10.05 9.29 -11.13
C ILE A 35 -9.22 9.96 -12.22
N ARG A 36 -9.25 9.47 -13.46
CA ARG A 36 -8.44 10.01 -14.59
C ARG A 36 -8.70 11.48 -14.88
N LYS A 37 -9.86 12.00 -14.49
CA LYS A 37 -10.21 13.43 -14.61
C LYS A 37 -9.40 14.32 -13.66
N LEU A 38 -8.86 13.75 -12.57
CA LEU A 38 -8.06 14.43 -11.55
C LEU A 38 -6.57 14.12 -11.70
N HIS A 39 -6.20 12.86 -11.93
CA HIS A 39 -4.79 12.44 -12.03
C HIS A 39 -4.63 11.08 -12.76
N ASP A 40 -3.44 10.82 -13.33
CA ASP A 40 -3.15 9.60 -14.11
C ASP A 40 -2.96 8.32 -13.29
N ARG A 41 -2.81 8.46 -11.97
CA ARG A 41 -2.52 7.38 -11.02
C ARG A 41 -3.53 7.38 -9.89
N MET A 42 -3.83 6.19 -9.39
CA MET A 42 -4.69 5.96 -8.22
C MET A 42 -4.07 4.88 -7.33
N PRO A 43 -4.41 4.83 -6.02
CA PRO A 43 -4.05 3.69 -5.19
C PRO A 43 -4.69 2.40 -5.72
N VAL A 44 -4.04 1.25 -5.48
CA VAL A 44 -4.71 -0.04 -5.61
C VAL A 44 -5.72 -0.15 -4.48
N VAL A 45 -6.99 -0.36 -4.84
CA VAL A 45 -8.09 -0.55 -3.90
C VAL A 45 -8.45 -2.02 -3.93
N LEU A 46 -8.41 -2.69 -2.77
CA LEU A 46 -8.79 -4.09 -2.64
C LEU A 46 -10.30 -4.20 -2.46
N ARG A 47 -10.86 -5.30 -2.95
CA ARG A 47 -12.20 -5.71 -2.52
C ARG A 47 -12.11 -6.37 -1.15
N HIS A 48 -13.20 -6.31 -0.41
CA HIS A 48 -13.23 -6.85 0.95
C HIS A 48 -12.89 -8.35 0.97
N GLU A 49 -13.37 -9.11 -0.01
CA GLU A 49 -13.08 -10.55 -0.14
C GLU A 49 -11.60 -10.88 -0.42
N ASP A 50 -10.79 -9.90 -0.85
CA ASP A 50 -9.38 -10.10 -1.20
C ASP A 50 -8.42 -9.72 -0.05
N GLU A 51 -8.91 -9.16 1.06
CA GLU A 51 -8.07 -8.69 2.18
C GLU A 51 -7.24 -9.81 2.81
N GLU A 52 -7.85 -10.96 3.09
CA GLU A 52 -7.15 -12.10 3.70
C GLU A 52 -6.05 -12.64 2.78
N ARG A 53 -6.34 -12.71 1.47
CA ARG A 53 -5.38 -13.15 0.45
C ARG A 53 -4.24 -12.15 0.31
N TRP A 54 -4.51 -10.86 0.42
CA TRP A 54 -3.50 -9.81 0.38
C TRP A 54 -2.50 -9.90 1.54
N LEU A 55 -2.98 -10.30 2.72
CA LEU A 55 -2.17 -10.43 3.92
C LEU A 55 -1.46 -11.79 4.06
N ASP A 56 -1.76 -12.77 3.20
CA ASP A 56 -1.10 -14.09 3.22
C ASP A 56 0.38 -14.00 2.76
N PRO A 57 1.36 -14.28 3.64
CA PRO A 57 2.78 -14.24 3.29
C PRO A 57 3.20 -15.26 2.22
N LYS A 58 2.36 -16.25 1.90
CA LYS A 58 2.61 -17.25 0.85
C LYS A 58 2.06 -16.83 -0.51
N ALA A 59 1.21 -15.80 -0.57
CA ALA A 59 0.66 -15.29 -1.81
C ALA A 59 1.66 -14.36 -2.52
N THR A 60 1.62 -14.32 -3.86
CA THR A 60 2.39 -13.33 -4.62
C THR A 60 1.70 -11.97 -4.71
N GLY A 61 0.37 -11.93 -4.58
CA GLY A 61 -0.46 -10.71 -4.53
C GLY A 61 -0.50 -9.88 -5.82
N LYS A 62 0.28 -10.22 -6.85
CA LYS A 62 0.35 -9.48 -8.13
C LYS A 62 -0.97 -9.43 -8.86
N GLU A 63 -1.74 -10.48 -8.76
CA GLU A 63 -3.07 -10.62 -9.33
C GLU A 63 -4.11 -9.67 -8.72
N LEU A 64 -3.83 -9.13 -7.53
CA LEU A 64 -4.69 -8.16 -6.85
C LEU A 64 -4.36 -6.72 -7.23
N LEU A 65 -3.27 -6.49 -7.98
CA LEU A 65 -2.85 -5.17 -8.45
C LEU A 65 -3.57 -4.74 -9.74
N VAL A 66 -4.88 -4.96 -9.77
CA VAL A 66 -5.76 -4.66 -10.92
C VAL A 66 -6.49 -3.34 -10.74
N LEU A 67 -7.10 -2.84 -11.82
CA LEU A 67 -7.92 -1.63 -11.74
C LEU A 67 -9.18 -1.90 -10.94
N PHE A 68 -9.48 -0.97 -10.02
CA PHE A 68 -10.74 -0.98 -9.31
C PHE A 68 -11.85 -0.38 -10.16
N ASP A 69 -13.04 -0.95 -10.04
CA ASP A 69 -14.22 -0.53 -10.80
C ASP A 69 -14.59 0.92 -10.47
N SER A 70 -14.71 1.76 -11.49
CA SER A 70 -15.12 3.16 -11.33
C SER A 70 -16.56 3.29 -10.87
N GLU A 71 -17.44 2.35 -11.20
CA GLU A 71 -18.86 2.39 -10.80
C GLU A 71 -19.04 2.17 -9.29
N ALA A 72 -18.10 1.46 -8.66
CA ALA A 72 -18.07 1.22 -7.22
C ALA A 72 -17.42 2.37 -6.43
N MET A 73 -17.07 3.49 -7.07
CA MET A 73 -16.36 4.62 -6.45
C MET A 73 -17.17 5.92 -6.57
N THR A 74 -17.39 6.58 -5.42
CA THR A 74 -17.99 7.91 -5.34
C THR A 74 -16.92 8.95 -5.02
N ILE A 75 -16.85 10.02 -5.82
CA ILE A 75 -16.00 11.17 -5.55
C ILE A 75 -16.88 12.29 -4.97
N GLU A 76 -16.64 12.64 -3.72
CA GLU A 76 -17.32 13.76 -3.06
C GLU A 76 -16.47 15.02 -3.18
N ALA A 77 -17.08 16.13 -3.63
CA ALA A 77 -16.45 17.44 -3.55
C ALA A 77 -16.64 17.96 -2.12
N GLY A 78 -15.53 18.18 -1.42
CA GLY A 78 -15.51 18.78 -0.08
C GLY A 78 -15.82 20.27 -0.06
#